data_AF-A0A3E1D9X8-F1
#
_entry.id   AF-A0A3E1D9X8-F1
#
_cell.length_a   1.000
_cell.length_b   1.000
_cell.length_c   1.000
_cell.angle_alpha   90.00
_cell.angle_beta   90.00
_cell.angle_gamma   90.00
#
_symmetry.space_group_name_H-M   'P 1'
#
loop_
_entity.id
_entity.type
_entity.pdbx_description
1 polymer ?
#
loop_
_entity_poly.entity_id
_entity_poly.type
_entity_poly.pdbx_seq_one_letter_code
_entity_poly.pdbx_strand_id
1 'polypeptide(L)'
;MGIKGDWNEVADIWSRSPWRVRVLLGVSLFLASNSIATLSDTVFRWKGFIKDALSFYQQYVTVPLWSVIRELLPNIFIPPGTPHLIILSTLYIGTNLRIIYFSVPGSKPRRLASQSLKSYIGASIGMLAAMYYSEKLLDGGGALGLFIGSAAAASVSYIRSGGAARILWFIWLLSPFVAIGFTAAVNSGLARE
;
A
#
# COMPACT_ATOMS: atom_id res chain seq x y z
N MET A 1 16.72 0.51 -20.82
CA MET A 1 16.70 1.52 -21.90
C MET A 1 16.32 2.83 -21.24
N GLY A 2 17.16 3.85 -21.37
CA GLY A 2 16.97 5.14 -20.69
C GLY A 2 16.85 6.25 -21.72
N ILE A 3 16.18 7.35 -21.37
CA ILE A 3 15.86 8.48 -22.25
C ILE A 3 17.09 9.03 -22.99
N LYS A 4 18.30 8.99 -22.38
CA LYS A 4 19.56 9.37 -23.05
C LYS A 4 19.94 8.43 -24.20
N GLY A 5 19.66 7.14 -24.06
CA GLY A 5 19.87 6.15 -25.13
C GLY A 5 18.94 6.41 -26.31
N ASP A 6 17.64 6.59 -26.03
CA ASP A 6 16.63 6.85 -27.05
C ASP A 6 16.92 8.17 -27.80
N TRP A 7 17.42 9.20 -27.10
CA TRP A 7 17.85 10.46 -27.71
C TRP A 7 19.03 10.32 -28.66
N ASN A 8 20.05 9.55 -28.26
CA ASN A 8 21.23 9.32 -29.09
C ASN A 8 20.88 8.50 -30.33
N GLU A 9 19.97 7.53 -30.18
CA GLU A 9 19.49 6.69 -31.28
C GLU A 9 18.66 7.51 -32.29
N VAL A 10 17.75 8.36 -31.80
CA VAL A 10 16.99 9.28 -32.66
C VAL A 10 17.91 10.29 -33.35
N ALA A 11 18.92 10.83 -32.67
CA ALA A 11 19.86 11.78 -33.25
C ALA A 11 20.72 11.16 -34.38
N ASP A 12 21.19 9.92 -34.21
CA ASP A 12 21.95 9.21 -35.25
C ASP A 12 21.05 8.91 -36.47
N ILE A 13 19.83 8.42 -36.24
CA ILE A 13 18.85 8.12 -37.30
C ILE A 13 18.40 9.41 -38.02
N TRP A 14 18.26 10.53 -37.32
CA TRP A 14 17.82 11.81 -37.88
C TRP A 14 18.74 12.31 -38.99
N SER A 15 20.05 12.22 -38.77
CA SER A 15 21.06 12.70 -39.72
C SER A 15 21.02 11.93 -41.05
N ARG A 16 20.73 10.62 -41.01
CA ARG A 16 20.74 9.72 -42.17
C ARG A 16 19.38 9.55 -42.85
N SER A 17 18.32 10.09 -42.26
CA SER A 17 16.96 9.88 -42.72
C SER A 17 16.52 10.88 -43.80
N PRO A 18 15.74 10.44 -44.82
CA PRO A 18 15.08 11.34 -45.77
C PRO A 18 14.17 12.34 -45.05
N TRP A 19 13.96 13.52 -45.65
CA TRP A 19 13.22 14.61 -45.01
C TRP A 19 11.82 14.23 -44.50
N ARG A 20 11.11 13.33 -45.20
CA ARG A 20 9.79 12.81 -44.79
C ARG A 20 9.84 12.00 -43.50
N VAL A 21 10.90 11.21 -43.32
CA VAL A 21 11.13 10.40 -42.12
C VAL A 21 11.52 11.29 -40.94
N ARG A 22 12.24 12.39 -41.18
CA ARG A 22 12.53 13.40 -40.13
C ARG A 22 11.25 14.05 -39.59
N VAL A 23 10.30 14.40 -40.48
CA VAL A 23 9.00 14.93 -40.04
C VAL A 23 8.27 13.91 -39.16
N LEU A 24 8.27 12.63 -39.55
CA LEU A 24 7.60 11.57 -38.79
C LEU A 24 8.27 11.29 -37.44
N LEU A 25 9.61 11.34 -37.37
CA LEU A 25 10.38 11.26 -36.14
C LEU A 25 10.12 12.46 -35.21
N GLY A 26 10.02 13.67 -35.76
CA GLY A 26 9.72 14.88 -35.00
C GLY A 26 8.32 14.83 -34.37
N VAL A 27 7.32 14.38 -35.12
CA VAL A 27 5.95 14.16 -34.60
C VAL A 27 5.95 13.06 -33.53
N SER A 28 6.69 11.98 -33.72
CA SER A 28 6.79 10.89 -32.74
C SER A 28 7.46 11.34 -31.44
N LEU A 29 8.52 12.14 -31.52
CA LEU A 29 9.21 12.73 -30.38
C LEU A 29 8.32 13.75 -29.64
N PHE A 30 7.55 14.54 -30.39
CA PHE A 30 6.57 15.48 -29.83
C PHE A 30 5.44 14.75 -29.10
N LEU A 31 4.91 13.67 -29.69
CA LEU A 31 3.90 12.81 -29.06
C LEU A 31 4.45 12.11 -27.81
N ALA A 32 5.69 11.62 -27.84
CA ALA A 32 6.36 11.04 -26.67
C ALA A 32 6.64 12.08 -25.57
N SER A 33 6.98 13.31 -25.94
CA SER A 33 7.17 14.40 -24.97
C SER A 33 5.84 14.82 -24.33
N ASN A 34 4.76 14.86 -25.12
CA ASN A 34 3.41 15.10 -24.60
C ASN A 34 2.89 13.95 -23.73
N SER A 35 3.22 12.70 -24.04
CA SER A 35 2.87 11.57 -23.17
C SER A 35 3.60 11.61 -21.83
N ILE A 36 4.86 12.10 -21.82
CA ILE A 36 5.62 12.33 -20.59
C ILE A 36 5.05 13.51 -19.80
N ALA A 37 4.68 14.62 -20.46
CA ALA A 37 4.08 15.78 -19.80
C ALA A 37 2.72 15.43 -19.17
N THR A 38 1.86 14.71 -19.90
CA THR A 38 0.58 14.22 -19.38
C THR A 38 0.76 13.18 -18.27
N LEU A 39 1.79 12.33 -18.34
CA LEU A 39 2.15 11.42 -17.25
C LEU A 39 2.66 12.17 -16.02
N SER A 40 3.45 13.24 -16.20
CA SER A 40 3.92 14.12 -15.13
C SER A 40 2.74 14.81 -14.42
N ASP A 41 1.82 15.42 -15.16
CA ASP A 41 0.61 16.03 -14.61
C ASP A 41 -0.27 15.00 -13.90
N THR A 42 -0.37 13.79 -14.45
CA THR A 42 -1.07 12.68 -13.82
C THR A 42 -0.40 12.34 -12.49
N VAL A 43 0.92 12.13 -12.45
CA VAL A 43 1.67 11.81 -11.23
C VAL A 43 1.54 12.92 -10.18
N PHE A 44 1.56 14.20 -10.58
CA PHE A 44 1.33 15.31 -9.66
C PHE A 44 -0.08 15.30 -9.06
N ARG A 45 -1.10 15.02 -9.87
CA ARG A 45 -2.48 14.83 -9.39
C ARG A 45 -2.59 13.64 -8.44
N TRP A 46 -1.92 12.52 -8.75
CA TRP A 46 -1.85 11.35 -7.86
C TRP A 46 -1.16 11.67 -6.54
N LYS A 47 -0.09 12.47 -6.54
CA LYS A 47 0.58 12.91 -5.32
C LYS A 47 -0.34 13.77 -4.45
N GLY A 48 -1.08 14.70 -5.07
CA GLY A 48 -2.12 15.48 -4.38
C GLY A 48 -3.21 14.59 -3.78
N PHE A 49 -3.74 13.65 -4.57
CA PHE A 49 -4.74 12.68 -4.12
C PHE A 49 -4.24 11.82 -2.95
N ILE A 50 -3.03 11.28 -3.02
CA ILE A 50 -2.45 10.47 -1.93
C ILE A 50 -2.27 11.32 -0.66
N LYS A 51 -1.81 12.57 -0.81
CA LYS A 51 -1.66 13.49 0.32
C LYS A 51 -3.01 13.80 0.97
N ASP A 52 -4.02 14.12 0.17
CA ASP A 52 -5.38 14.40 0.64
C ASP A 52 -5.97 13.17 1.36
N ALA A 53 -5.79 11.97 0.80
CA ALA A 53 -6.18 10.71 1.42
C ALA A 53 -5.48 10.43 2.74
N LEU A 54 -4.17 10.69 2.82
CA LEU A 54 -3.39 10.52 4.05
C LEU A 54 -3.84 11.52 5.13
N SER A 55 -4.03 12.78 4.78
CA SER A 55 -4.53 13.80 5.70
C SER A 55 -5.93 13.45 6.21
N PHE A 56 -6.82 13.01 5.33
CA PHE A 56 -8.15 12.53 5.70
C PHE A 56 -8.07 11.34 6.67
N TYR A 57 -7.26 10.32 6.35
CA TYR A 57 -7.04 9.17 7.21
C TYR A 57 -6.49 9.56 8.59
N GLN A 58 -5.53 10.47 8.64
CA GLN A 58 -4.98 10.95 9.91
C GLN A 58 -6.06 11.66 10.74
N GLN A 59 -6.80 12.58 10.13
CA GLN A 59 -7.78 13.41 10.82
C GLN A 59 -9.01 12.64 11.29
N TYR A 60 -9.55 11.73 10.47
CA TYR A 60 -10.83 11.07 10.74
C TYR A 60 -10.71 9.65 11.28
N VAL A 61 -9.55 8.99 11.11
CA VAL A 61 -9.36 7.61 11.60
C VAL A 61 -8.32 7.57 12.71
N THR A 62 -7.14 8.11 12.46
CA THR A 62 -6.01 7.94 13.40
C THR A 62 -6.15 8.80 14.65
N VAL A 63 -6.47 10.09 14.51
CA VAL A 63 -6.60 11.02 15.64
C VAL A 63 -7.72 10.61 16.60
N PRO A 64 -8.94 10.26 16.14
CA PRO A 64 -9.99 9.78 17.04
C PRO A 64 -9.65 8.44 17.69
N LEU A 65 -9.00 7.52 16.97
CA LEU A 65 -8.54 6.27 17.57
C LEU A 65 -7.52 6.55 18.68
N TRP A 66 -6.62 7.51 18.46
CA TRP A 66 -5.61 7.91 19.42
C TRP A 66 -6.21 8.53 20.69
N SER A 67 -7.21 9.39 20.57
CA SER A 67 -7.89 9.96 21.73
C SER A 67 -8.54 8.86 22.58
N VAL A 68 -9.26 7.93 21.93
CA VAL A 68 -9.89 6.78 22.62
C VAL A 68 -8.85 5.92 23.34
N ILE A 69 -7.72 5.62 22.69
CA ILE A 69 -6.67 4.81 23.32
C ILE A 69 -6.07 5.52 24.54
N ARG A 70 -5.84 6.84 24.47
CA ARG A 70 -5.31 7.63 25.60
C ARG A 70 -6.30 7.73 26.75
N GLU A 71 -7.58 7.83 26.46
CA GLU A 71 -8.65 7.83 27.47
C GLU A 71 -8.72 6.48 28.19
N LEU A 72 -8.58 5.37 27.46
CA LEU A 72 -8.61 4.01 28.03
C LEU A 72 -7.33 3.65 28.79
N LEU A 73 -6.18 4.16 28.35
CA LEU A 73 -4.85 3.79 28.88
C LEU A 73 -4.02 5.05 29.22
N PRO A 74 -4.45 5.87 30.19
CA PRO A 74 -3.84 7.18 30.45
C PRO A 74 -2.39 7.10 30.95
N ASN A 75 -2.01 5.99 31.59
CA ASN A 75 -0.70 5.81 32.21
C ASN A 75 0.30 5.02 31.35
N ILE A 76 -0.09 4.61 30.14
CA ILE A 76 0.77 3.81 29.27
C ILE A 76 1.41 4.72 28.23
N PHE A 77 2.74 4.75 28.19
CA PHE A 77 3.45 5.39 27.09
C PHE A 77 3.23 4.59 25.81
N ILE A 78 2.58 5.21 24.84
CA ILE A 78 2.32 4.60 23.55
C ILE A 78 3.17 5.30 22.48
N PRO A 79 4.05 4.57 21.77
CA PRO A 79 4.89 5.16 20.74
C PRO A 79 4.11 5.82 19.59
N PRO A 80 4.69 6.87 18.95
CA PRO A 80 4.13 7.41 17.72
C PRO A 80 4.13 6.32 16.63
N GLY A 81 2.98 6.09 16.00
CA GLY A 81 2.79 5.06 14.97
C GLY A 81 2.09 3.79 15.43
N THR A 82 1.93 3.57 16.74
CA THR A 82 1.14 2.44 17.27
C THR A 82 -0.30 2.40 16.75
N PRO A 83 -1.04 3.53 16.64
CA PRO A 83 -2.39 3.50 16.07
C PRO A 83 -2.44 3.00 14.62
N HIS A 84 -1.46 3.39 13.80
CA HIS A 84 -1.36 2.92 12.42
C HIS A 84 -1.12 1.41 12.37
N LEU A 85 -0.22 0.90 13.22
CA LEU A 85 0.03 -0.53 13.34
C LEU A 85 -1.19 -1.29 13.82
N ILE A 86 -1.93 -0.78 14.81
CA ILE A 86 -3.18 -1.40 15.27
C ILE A 86 -4.19 -1.49 14.13
N ILE A 87 -4.37 -0.41 13.36
CA ILE A 87 -5.29 -0.39 12.21
C ILE A 87 -4.87 -1.44 11.18
N LEU A 88 -3.60 -1.43 10.77
CA LEU A 88 -3.04 -2.37 9.81
C LEU A 88 -3.16 -3.83 10.29
N SER A 89 -2.84 -4.07 11.56
CA SER A 89 -2.98 -5.37 12.22
C SER A 89 -4.42 -5.85 12.20
N THR A 90 -5.36 -4.96 12.52
CA THR A 90 -6.80 -5.25 12.53
C THR A 90 -7.30 -5.62 11.15
N LEU A 91 -6.87 -4.89 10.11
CA LEU A 91 -7.23 -5.21 8.73
C LEU A 91 -6.68 -6.57 8.29
N TYR A 92 -5.41 -6.84 8.59
CA TYR A 92 -4.78 -8.12 8.23
C TYR A 92 -5.40 -9.30 8.98
N ILE A 93 -5.59 -9.18 10.29
CA ILE A 93 -6.25 -10.20 11.12
C ILE A 93 -7.69 -10.40 10.65
N GLY A 94 -8.46 -9.32 10.47
CA GLY A 94 -9.85 -9.37 10.03
C GLY A 94 -10.02 -10.05 8.67
N THR A 95 -9.11 -9.78 7.73
CA THR A 95 -9.10 -10.43 6.41
C THR A 95 -8.89 -11.95 6.54
N ASN A 96 -7.91 -12.38 7.34
CA ASN A 96 -7.63 -13.80 7.54
C ASN A 96 -8.76 -14.50 8.30
N LEU A 97 -9.29 -13.88 9.36
CA LEU A 97 -10.44 -14.41 10.11
C LEU A 97 -11.67 -14.60 9.23
N ARG A 98 -11.95 -13.62 8.35
CA ARG A 98 -13.05 -13.72 7.40
C ARG A 98 -12.89 -14.94 6.49
N ILE A 99 -11.70 -15.18 5.96
CA ILE A 99 -11.46 -16.36 5.13
C ILE A 99 -11.62 -17.64 5.94
N ILE A 100 -11.14 -17.68 7.18
CA ILE A 100 -11.32 -18.85 8.06
C ILE A 100 -12.80 -19.16 8.29
N TYR A 101 -13.60 -18.12 8.53
CA TYR A 101 -15.03 -18.24 8.81
C TYR A 101 -15.83 -18.70 7.59
N PHE A 102 -15.61 -18.09 6.42
CA PHE A 102 -16.38 -18.39 5.20
C PHE A 102 -15.84 -19.57 4.38
N SER A 103 -14.66 -20.09 4.70
CA SER A 103 -14.09 -21.24 3.99
C SER A 103 -14.48 -22.57 4.63
N VAL A 104 -14.77 -23.55 3.77
CA VAL A 104 -15.10 -24.93 4.17
C VAL A 104 -13.99 -25.48 5.11
N PRO A 105 -14.36 -26.15 6.22
CA PRO A 105 -13.40 -26.83 7.09
C PRO A 105 -12.45 -27.74 6.29
N GLY A 106 -11.15 -27.69 6.60
CA GLY A 106 -10.13 -28.48 5.90
C GLY A 106 -9.70 -27.96 4.51
N SER A 107 -10.35 -26.93 3.97
CA SER A 107 -9.98 -26.37 2.67
C SER A 107 -8.59 -25.70 2.69
N LYS A 108 -7.89 -25.74 1.54
CA LYS A 108 -6.58 -25.11 1.35
C LYS A 108 -6.57 -23.61 1.75
N PRO A 109 -7.55 -22.78 1.37
CA PRO A 109 -7.59 -21.37 1.77
C PRO A 109 -7.71 -21.15 3.28
N ARG A 110 -8.51 -21.97 3.96
CA ARG A 110 -8.66 -21.91 5.42
C ARG A 110 -7.35 -22.24 6.12
N ARG A 111 -6.62 -23.25 5.64
CA ARG A 111 -5.31 -23.63 6.17
C ARG A 111 -4.29 -22.50 5.99
N LEU A 112 -4.25 -21.89 4.80
CA LEU A 112 -3.38 -20.74 4.51
C LEU A 112 -3.71 -19.55 5.43
N ALA A 113 -4.97 -19.16 5.52
CA ALA A 113 -5.41 -18.07 6.40
C ALA A 113 -5.02 -18.32 7.87
N SER A 114 -5.22 -19.55 8.34
CA SER A 114 -4.86 -19.95 9.71
C SER A 114 -3.35 -19.91 9.93
N GLN A 115 -2.56 -20.36 8.96
CA GLN A 115 -1.10 -20.30 9.03
C GLN A 115 -0.59 -18.86 9.02
N SER A 116 -1.10 -18.02 8.11
CA SER A 116 -0.78 -16.59 8.01
C SER A 116 -1.16 -15.79 9.26
N LEU A 117 -2.27 -16.15 9.91
CA LEU A 117 -2.69 -15.56 11.17
C LEU A 117 -1.79 -16.00 12.33
N LYS A 118 -1.51 -17.31 12.43
CA LYS A 118 -0.61 -17.86 13.46
C LYS A 118 0.80 -17.30 13.34
N SER A 119 1.34 -17.21 12.12
CA SER A 119 2.66 -16.65 11.89
C SER A 119 2.72 -15.17 12.28
N TYR A 120 1.69 -14.40 11.96
CA TYR A 120 1.62 -12.99 12.32
C TYR A 120 1.52 -12.76 13.82
N ILE A 121 0.63 -13.47 14.51
CA ILE A 121 0.49 -13.39 15.97
C ILE A 121 1.78 -13.88 16.64
N GLY A 122 2.33 -15.01 16.19
CA GLY A 122 3.58 -15.56 16.72
C GLY A 122 4.76 -14.60 16.54
N ALA A 123 4.89 -13.98 15.37
CA ALA A 123 5.91 -12.97 15.12
C ALA A 123 5.70 -11.74 16.01
N SER A 124 4.45 -11.29 16.19
CA SER A 124 4.12 -10.13 17.02
C SER A 124 4.46 -10.39 18.50
N ILE A 125 4.12 -11.57 19.01
CA ILE A 125 4.47 -12.00 20.37
C ILE A 125 5.99 -12.13 20.51
N GLY A 126 6.66 -12.75 19.55
CA GLY A 126 8.12 -12.89 19.54
C GLY A 126 8.82 -11.54 19.52
N MET A 127 8.28 -10.57 18.78
CA MET A 127 8.76 -9.19 18.75
C MET A 127 8.59 -8.50 20.10
N LEU A 128 7.42 -8.63 20.74
CA LEU A 128 7.19 -8.08 22.09
C LEU A 128 8.10 -8.72 23.14
N ALA A 129 8.31 -10.04 23.07
CA ALA A 129 9.26 -10.73 23.93
C ALA A 129 10.69 -10.25 23.69
N ALA A 130 11.12 -10.09 22.44
CA ALA A 130 12.42 -9.54 22.11
C ALA A 130 12.62 -8.11 22.64
N MET A 131 11.59 -7.26 22.60
CA MET A 131 11.62 -5.93 23.23
C MET A 131 11.84 -6.03 24.74
N TYR A 132 11.10 -6.92 25.40
CA TYR A 132 11.21 -7.13 26.85
C TYR A 132 12.61 -7.58 27.26
N TYR A 133 13.21 -8.53 26.53
CA TYR A 133 14.53 -9.06 26.86
C TYR A 133 15.71 -8.19 26.43
N SER A 134 15.55 -7.39 25.37
CA SER A 134 16.64 -6.55 24.86
C SER A 134 16.68 -5.15 25.47
N GLU A 135 15.67 -4.79 26.28
CA GLU A 135 15.42 -3.44 26.81
C GLU A 135 15.37 -2.33 25.73
N LYS A 136 15.31 -2.72 24.45
CA LYS A 136 15.23 -1.81 23.32
C LYS A 136 13.76 -1.63 22.95
N LEU A 137 13.33 -0.38 22.99
CA LEU A 137 12.06 0.02 22.40
C LEU A 137 12.12 -0.25 20.89
N LEU A 138 11.07 -0.86 20.37
CA LEU A 138 10.93 -1.04 18.94
C LEU A 138 10.74 0.32 18.29
N ASP A 139 11.53 0.60 17.27
CA ASP A 139 11.25 1.74 16.41
C ASP A 139 10.00 1.43 15.55
N GLY A 140 9.36 2.48 15.05
CA GLY A 140 8.21 2.32 14.14
C GLY A 140 8.56 1.48 12.90
N GLY A 141 9.84 1.44 12.52
CA GLY A 141 10.37 0.64 11.41
C GLY A 141 10.25 -0.86 11.63
N GLY A 142 10.60 -1.37 12.81
CA GLY A 142 10.58 -2.80 13.11
C GLY A 142 9.17 -3.39 13.07
N ALA A 143 8.19 -2.69 13.64
CA ALA A 143 6.81 -3.17 13.69
C ALA A 143 6.12 -3.05 12.33
N LEU A 144 6.42 -1.97 11.59
CA LEU A 144 5.99 -1.83 10.20
C LEU A 144 6.62 -2.90 9.31
N GLY A 145 7.90 -3.22 9.52
CA GLY A 145 8.61 -4.31 8.86
C GLY A 145 7.96 -5.67 9.11
N LEU A 146 7.56 -5.95 10.36
CA LEU A 146 6.84 -7.19 10.70
C LEU A 146 5.49 -7.29 9.98
N PHE A 147 4.74 -6.20 9.94
CA PHE A 147 3.47 -6.13 9.21
C PHE A 147 3.69 -6.36 7.71
N ILE A 148 4.59 -5.59 7.09
CA ILE A 148 4.86 -5.69 5.65
C ILE A 148 5.39 -7.07 5.29
N GLY A 149 6.33 -7.62 6.06
CA GLY A 149 6.88 -8.95 5.85
C GLY A 149 5.80 -10.03 5.91
N SER A 150 4.91 -9.96 6.91
CA SER A 150 3.81 -10.91 7.06
C SER A 150 2.76 -10.76 5.95
N ALA A 151 2.39 -9.53 5.61
CA ALA A 151 1.46 -9.23 4.52
C ALA A 151 2.02 -9.67 3.16
N ALA A 152 3.30 -9.47 2.91
CA ALA A 152 3.98 -9.91 1.69
C ALA A 152 4.04 -11.43 1.60
N ALA A 153 4.43 -12.12 2.68
CA ALA A 153 4.46 -13.58 2.73
C ALA A 153 3.06 -14.20 2.52
N ALA A 154 2.04 -13.62 3.14
CA ALA A 154 0.64 -14.00 2.92
C ALA A 154 0.21 -13.74 1.46
N SER A 155 0.54 -12.57 0.90
CA SER A 155 0.24 -12.21 -0.49
C SER A 155 0.82 -13.24 -1.46
N VAL A 156 2.10 -13.61 -1.31
CA VAL A 156 2.75 -14.64 -2.14
C VAL A 156 2.03 -15.99 -2.00
N SER A 157 1.65 -16.37 -0.78
CA SER A 157 0.92 -17.62 -0.51
C SER A 157 -0.45 -17.63 -1.20
N TYR A 158 -1.19 -16.54 -1.13
CA TYR A 158 -2.50 -16.41 -1.79
C TYR A 158 -2.39 -16.34 -3.32
N ILE A 159 -1.39 -15.63 -3.86
CA ILE A 159 -1.11 -15.58 -5.30
C ILE A 159 -0.82 -16.98 -5.84
N ARG A 160 0.05 -17.75 -5.16
CA ARG A 160 0.38 -19.14 -5.53
C ARG A 160 -0.79 -20.10 -5.35
N SER A 161 -1.68 -19.84 -4.39
CA SER A 161 -2.82 -20.73 -4.13
C SER A 161 -3.94 -20.61 -5.17
N GLY A 162 -4.09 -19.45 -5.80
CA GLY A 162 -5.14 -19.16 -6.79
C GLY A 162 -6.56 -19.15 -6.22
N GLY A 163 -7.55 -19.02 -7.11
CA GLY A 163 -8.97 -19.17 -6.79
C GLY A 163 -9.64 -17.96 -6.12
N ALA A 164 -10.90 -18.15 -5.72
CA ALA A 164 -11.75 -17.10 -5.15
C ALA A 164 -11.24 -16.53 -3.82
N ALA A 165 -10.56 -17.35 -3.02
CA ALA A 165 -10.02 -16.91 -1.73
C ALA A 165 -8.90 -15.87 -1.86
N ARG A 166 -8.11 -15.93 -2.94
CA ARG A 166 -7.12 -14.89 -3.28
C ARG A 166 -7.81 -13.54 -3.50
N ILE A 167 -8.85 -13.54 -4.34
CA ILE A 167 -9.61 -12.33 -4.67
C ILE A 167 -10.27 -11.77 -3.40
N LEU A 168 -10.88 -12.64 -2.60
CA LEU A 168 -11.49 -12.25 -1.33
C LEU A 168 -10.45 -11.63 -0.38
N TRP A 169 -9.27 -12.24 -0.23
CA TRP A 169 -8.21 -11.70 0.63
C TRP A 169 -7.79 -10.30 0.21
N PHE A 170 -7.47 -10.08 -1.08
CA PHE A 170 -7.05 -8.77 -1.57
C PHE A 170 -8.15 -7.72 -1.50
N ILE A 171 -9.40 -8.06 -1.82
CA ILE A 171 -10.52 -7.12 -1.72
C ILE A 171 -10.70 -6.67 -0.26
N TRP A 172 -10.65 -7.59 0.70
CA TRP A 172 -10.83 -7.24 2.10
C TRP A 172 -9.64 -6.46 2.69
N LEU A 173 -8.43 -6.77 2.26
CA LEU A 173 -7.25 -6.03 2.71
C LEU A 173 -7.18 -4.63 2.08
N LEU A 174 -7.52 -4.48 0.79
CA LEU A 174 -7.34 -3.24 0.04
C LEU A 174 -8.55 -2.31 0.05
N SER A 175 -9.78 -2.85 0.18
CA SER A 175 -11.00 -2.02 0.13
C SER A 175 -11.04 -0.87 1.14
N PRO A 176 -10.52 -0.99 2.39
CA PRO A 176 -10.50 0.15 3.31
C PRO A 176 -9.62 1.30 2.80
N PHE A 177 -8.47 1.00 2.18
CA PHE A 177 -7.59 2.01 1.61
C PHE A 177 -8.23 2.70 0.41
N VAL A 178 -8.90 1.92 -0.45
CA VAL A 178 -9.64 2.47 -1.60
C VAL A 178 -10.80 3.34 -1.13
N ALA A 179 -11.56 2.90 -0.13
CA ALA A 179 -12.68 3.65 0.44
C ALA A 179 -12.22 4.97 1.07
N ILE A 180 -11.11 4.96 1.82
CA ILE A 180 -10.49 6.17 2.36
C ILE A 180 -10.06 7.11 1.24
N GLY A 181 -9.37 6.60 0.21
CA GLY A 181 -8.94 7.43 -0.92
C GLY A 181 -10.11 8.06 -1.68
N PHE A 182 -11.17 7.29 -1.93
CA PHE A 182 -12.38 7.79 -2.59
C PHE A 182 -13.08 8.86 -1.74
N THR A 183 -13.28 8.58 -0.45
CA THR A 183 -13.94 9.53 0.48
C THR A 183 -13.13 10.82 0.60
N ALA A 184 -11.80 10.69 0.68
CA ALA A 184 -10.92 11.85 0.73
C ALA A 184 -10.98 12.70 -0.54
N ALA A 185 -11.06 12.08 -1.71
CA ALA A 185 -11.22 12.80 -2.97
C ALA A 185 -12.58 13.51 -3.09
N VAL A 186 -13.66 12.87 -2.62
CA VAL A 186 -14.97 13.53 -2.54
C VAL A 186 -14.89 14.73 -1.59
N ASN A 187 -14.31 14.53 -0.39
CA ASN A 187 -14.17 15.60 0.60
C ASN A 187 -13.29 16.75 0.10
N SER A 188 -12.18 16.46 -0.58
CA SER A 188 -11.29 17.51 -1.11
C SER A 188 -11.87 18.19 -2.35
N GLY A 189 -12.70 17.49 -3.14
CA GLY A 189 -13.48 18.09 -4.22
C GLY A 189 -14.51 19.08 -3.69
N LEU A 190 -15.31 18.67 -2.71
CA LEU A 190 -16.33 19.51 -2.07
C LEU A 190 -15.74 20.72 -1.32
N ALA A 191 -14.55 20.58 -0.75
CA ALA A 191 -13.89 21.67 -0.01
C ALA A 191 -13.19 22.72 -0.90
N ARG A 192 -13.11 22.47 -2.22
CA ARG A 192 -12.48 23.37 -3.20
C ARG A 192 -13.51 24.16 -4.04
N GLU A 193 -14.79 23.85 -3.90
CA GLU A 193 -15.91 24.63 -4.42
C GLU A 193 -16.35 25.69 -3.40
#